data_AF-A0A419K368-F1
#
_entry.id   AF-A0A419K368-F1
#
_cell.length_a   1.000
_cell.length_b   1.000
_cell.length_c   1.000
_cell.angle_alpha   90.00
_cell.angle_beta   90.00
_cell.angle_gamma   90.00
#
_symmetry.space_group_name_H-M   'P 1'
#
loop_
_entity.id
_entity.type
_entity.pdbx_description
1 polymer ?
#
loop_
_entity_poly.entity_id
_entity_poly.type
_entity_poly.pdbx_seq_one_letter_code
_entity_poly.pdbx_strand_id
1 'polypeptide(L)'
;MQTIEKQTVEKKASQEEKLKRELALIEAALYVSGRPLDLKELCSVLKTRSKNKVKKLVKILMEEYANRNTALEILELKDERYVLQLKAEFTPKVRKLVSRPLLSTGPLKTLSYIAYRQPVSQKRVVEVRGHHAYGHIKLLKERKLIAGEKRGRSTILKTTEYFADYFGLSHDLATMKRQLKNVFEDYSKKEKR
;
A
#
# COMPACT_ATOMS: atom_id res chain seq x y z
N MET A 1 3.70 -11.32 -51.98
CA MET A 1 3.09 -10.23 -51.16
C MET A 1 2.12 -10.76 -50.10
N GLN A 2 1.22 -11.71 -50.40
CA GLN A 2 0.28 -12.28 -49.42
C GLN A 2 0.91 -13.01 -48.20
N THR A 3 2.11 -13.57 -48.33
CA THR A 3 2.78 -14.32 -47.25
C THR A 3 3.39 -13.41 -46.17
N ILE A 4 3.83 -12.20 -46.54
CA ILE A 4 4.43 -11.23 -45.61
C ILE A 4 3.33 -10.54 -44.79
N GLU A 5 2.19 -10.19 -45.40
CA GLU A 5 1.03 -9.63 -44.70
C GLU A 5 0.46 -10.61 -43.67
N LYS A 6 0.29 -11.89 -44.01
CA LYS A 6 -0.16 -12.92 -43.06
C LYS A 6 0.78 -13.06 -41.86
N GLN A 7 2.09 -13.12 -42.08
CA GLN A 7 3.08 -13.20 -40.99
C GLN A 7 3.11 -11.95 -40.10
N THR A 8 2.77 -10.79 -40.66
CA THR A 8 2.73 -9.52 -39.91
C THR A 8 1.48 -9.44 -39.03
N VAL A 9 0.34 -9.95 -39.52
CA VAL A 9 -0.92 -10.02 -38.77
C VAL A 9 -0.83 -11.03 -37.61
N GLU A 10 -0.29 -12.23 -37.85
CA GLU A 10 -0.11 -13.26 -36.81
C GLU A 10 0.84 -12.81 -35.70
N LYS A 11 1.95 -12.14 -36.04
CA LYS A 11 2.87 -11.56 -35.05
C LYS A 11 2.21 -10.47 -34.20
N LYS A 12 1.38 -9.62 -34.79
CA LYS A 12 0.66 -8.58 -34.06
C LYS A 12 -0.35 -9.16 -33.07
N ALA A 13 -1.14 -10.15 -33.50
CA ALA A 13 -2.12 -10.82 -32.64
C ALA A 13 -1.45 -11.49 -31.43
N SER A 14 -0.35 -12.22 -31.65
CA SER A 14 0.41 -12.86 -30.57
C SER A 14 1.03 -11.85 -29.58
N GLN A 15 1.48 -10.69 -30.06
CA GLN A 15 1.99 -9.62 -29.20
C GLN A 15 0.89 -8.97 -28.36
N GLU A 16 -0.30 -8.78 -28.94
CA GLU A 16 -1.45 -8.23 -28.24
C GLU A 16 -1.97 -9.15 -27.13
N GLU A 17 -2.06 -10.46 -27.41
CA GLU A 17 -2.44 -11.46 -26.39
C GLU A 17 -1.43 -11.50 -25.24
N LYS A 18 -0.13 -11.44 -25.56
CA LYS A 18 0.93 -11.37 -24.56
C LYS A 18 0.80 -10.11 -23.71
N LEU A 19 0.55 -8.95 -24.32
CA LEU A 19 0.34 -7.69 -23.61
C LEU A 19 -0.85 -7.81 -22.64
N LYS A 20 -2.02 -8.28 -23.12
CA LYS A 20 -3.21 -8.50 -22.29
C LYS A 20 -2.93 -9.42 -21.12
N ARG A 21 -2.17 -10.50 -21.34
CA ARG A 21 -1.78 -11.44 -20.29
C ARG A 21 -0.88 -10.79 -19.23
N GLU A 22 0.08 -9.98 -19.63
CA GLU A 22 0.98 -9.27 -18.71
C GLU A 22 0.24 -8.21 -17.89
N LEU A 23 -0.69 -7.47 -18.51
CA LEU A 23 -1.56 -6.52 -17.83
C LEU A 23 -2.45 -7.22 -16.78
N ALA A 24 -3.09 -8.32 -17.15
CA ALA A 24 -3.93 -9.10 -16.23
C ALA A 24 -3.14 -9.67 -15.05
N LEU A 25 -1.86 -10.05 -15.24
CA LEU A 25 -1.00 -10.51 -14.16
C LEU A 25 -0.65 -9.38 -13.17
N ILE A 26 -0.38 -8.17 -13.66
CA ILE A 26 -0.17 -6.99 -12.79
C ILE A 26 -1.45 -6.67 -12.03
N GLU A 27 -2.60 -6.64 -12.70
CA GLU A 27 -3.91 -6.39 -12.09
C GLU A 27 -4.19 -7.40 -10.97
N ALA A 28 -4.00 -8.69 -11.25
CA ALA A 28 -4.16 -9.76 -10.26
C ALA A 28 -3.21 -9.59 -9.06
N ALA A 29 -1.94 -9.22 -9.31
CA ALA A 29 -0.97 -8.99 -8.25
C ALA A 29 -1.36 -7.81 -7.35
N LEU A 30 -1.78 -6.69 -7.93
CA LEU A 30 -2.22 -5.51 -7.19
C LEU A 30 -3.52 -5.76 -6.42
N TYR A 31 -4.44 -6.53 -7.00
CA TYR A 31 -5.70 -6.91 -6.36
C TYR A 31 -5.47 -7.80 -5.14
N VAL A 32 -4.71 -8.90 -5.32
CA VAL A 32 -4.49 -9.88 -4.25
C VAL A 32 -3.59 -9.34 -3.14
N SER A 33 -2.69 -8.41 -3.43
CA SER A 33 -1.78 -7.87 -2.42
C SER A 33 -2.53 -7.05 -1.37
N GLY A 34 -3.59 -6.33 -1.75
CA GLY A 34 -4.29 -5.38 -0.89
C GLY A 34 -3.36 -4.33 -0.28
N ARG A 35 -2.20 -4.09 -0.90
CA ARG A 35 -1.14 -3.17 -0.46
C ARG A 35 -0.34 -2.63 -1.63
N PRO A 36 0.39 -1.53 -1.44
CA PRO A 36 1.37 -1.08 -2.43
C PRO A 36 2.42 -2.16 -2.74
N LEU A 37 2.68 -2.38 -4.02
CA LEU A 37 3.73 -3.24 -4.55
C LEU A 37 4.83 -2.39 -5.17
N ASP A 38 6.10 -2.76 -4.92
CA ASP A 38 7.22 -2.13 -5.60
C ASP A 38 7.51 -2.78 -6.97
N LEU A 39 8.35 -2.13 -7.79
CA LEU A 39 8.74 -2.66 -9.09
C LEU A 39 9.46 -4.01 -9.01
N LYS A 40 10.15 -4.34 -7.91
CA LYS A 40 10.84 -5.63 -7.78
C LYS A 40 9.83 -6.76 -7.63
N GLU A 41 8.79 -6.53 -6.84
CA GLU A 41 7.67 -7.48 -6.66
C GLU A 41 6.94 -7.70 -7.98
N LEU A 42 6.60 -6.62 -8.71
CA LEU A 42 5.94 -6.72 -10.01
C LEU A 42 6.82 -7.38 -11.09
N CYS A 43 8.12 -7.09 -11.10
CA CYS A 43 9.09 -7.79 -11.96
C CYS A 43 9.11 -9.30 -11.68
N SER A 44 9.03 -9.70 -10.41
CA SER A 44 8.99 -11.10 -10.00
C SER A 44 7.74 -11.82 -10.52
N VAL A 45 6.56 -11.18 -10.41
CA VAL A 45 5.29 -11.70 -10.94
C VAL A 45 5.39 -11.94 -12.46
N LEU A 46 5.94 -10.97 -13.19
CA LEU A 46 6.07 -11.04 -14.64
C LEU A 46 7.29 -11.83 -15.13
N LYS A 47 8.09 -12.39 -14.20
CA LYS A 47 9.34 -13.11 -14.51
C LYS A 47 10.27 -12.32 -15.45
N THR A 48 10.35 -11.00 -15.24
CA THR A 48 11.21 -10.10 -16.04
C THR A 48 12.22 -9.37 -15.17
N ARG A 49 13.35 -8.98 -15.76
CA ARG A 49 14.35 -8.10 -15.13
C ARG A 49 14.18 -6.64 -15.55
N SER A 50 13.36 -6.36 -16.55
CA SER A 50 13.21 -5.01 -17.11
C SER A 50 12.18 -4.18 -16.34
N LYS A 51 12.66 -3.35 -15.40
CA LYS A 51 11.83 -2.38 -14.67
C LYS A 51 11.11 -1.41 -15.61
N ASN A 52 11.78 -0.95 -16.67
CA ASN A 52 11.20 -0.04 -17.66
C ASN A 52 10.00 -0.68 -18.38
N LYS A 53 10.07 -1.98 -18.66
CA LYS A 53 8.92 -2.70 -19.23
C LYS A 53 7.75 -2.72 -18.26
N VAL A 54 7.99 -3.10 -17.00
CA VAL A 54 6.95 -3.14 -15.97
C VAL A 54 6.32 -1.77 -15.77
N LYS A 55 7.12 -0.71 -15.69
CA LYS A 55 6.62 0.68 -15.57
C LYS A 55 5.70 1.07 -16.72
N LYS A 56 6.05 0.71 -17.96
CA LYS A 56 5.19 0.94 -19.13
C LYS A 56 3.87 0.18 -19.01
N LEU A 57 3.91 -1.09 -18.63
CA LEU A 57 2.71 -1.92 -18.46
C LEU A 57 1.79 -1.36 -17.37
N VAL A 58 2.35 -0.96 -16.22
CA VAL A 58 1.57 -0.36 -15.13
C VAL A 58 0.94 0.94 -15.58
N LYS A 59 1.66 1.78 -16.32
CA LYS A 59 1.10 3.04 -16.87
C LYS A 59 -0.07 2.79 -17.82
N ILE A 60 0.03 1.80 -18.71
CA ILE A 60 -1.08 1.39 -19.59
C ILE A 60 -2.28 0.97 -18.74
N LEU A 61 -2.05 0.13 -17.72
CA LEU A 61 -3.12 -0.34 -16.84
C LEU A 61 -3.75 0.81 -16.04
N MET A 62 -2.97 1.79 -15.58
CA MET A 62 -3.47 2.99 -14.92
C MET A 62 -4.38 3.80 -15.85
N GLU A 63 -3.98 4.00 -17.10
CA GLU A 63 -4.79 4.69 -18.11
C GLU A 63 -6.09 3.94 -18.41
N GLU A 64 -6.05 2.60 -18.51
CA GLU A 64 -7.27 1.79 -18.64
C GLU A 64 -8.21 2.00 -17.45
N TYR A 65 -7.70 1.95 -16.22
CA TYR A 65 -8.51 2.16 -15.01
C TYR A 65 -9.07 3.58 -14.89
N ALA A 66 -8.32 4.59 -15.32
CA ALA A 66 -8.78 5.97 -15.37
C ALA A 66 -9.94 6.15 -16.37
N ASN A 67 -9.88 5.46 -17.51
CA ASN A 67 -10.92 5.48 -18.54
C ASN A 67 -12.13 4.59 -18.18
N ARG A 68 -11.98 3.65 -17.25
CA ARG A 68 -13.09 2.87 -16.70
C ARG A 68 -13.96 3.78 -15.82
N ASN A 69 -15.24 3.91 -16.15
CA ASN A 69 -16.22 4.59 -15.29
C ASN A 69 -16.65 3.68 -14.11
N THR A 70 -15.67 3.23 -13.32
CA THR A 70 -15.84 2.28 -12.20
C THR A 70 -15.27 2.86 -10.90
N ALA A 71 -15.48 2.16 -9.78
CA ALA A 71 -15.08 2.63 -8.45
C ALA A 71 -13.58 2.42 -8.13
N LEU A 72 -12.84 1.72 -8.98
CA LEU A 72 -11.43 1.37 -8.72
C LEU A 72 -10.48 2.26 -9.52
N GLU A 73 -9.28 2.45 -8.98
CA GLU A 73 -8.18 3.15 -9.63
C GLU A 73 -6.84 2.49 -9.26
N ILE A 74 -5.84 2.67 -10.13
CA ILE A 74 -4.46 2.33 -9.83
C ILE A 74 -3.68 3.63 -9.65
N LEU A 75 -3.03 3.78 -8.50
CA LEU A 75 -2.20 4.94 -8.20
C LEU A 75 -0.73 4.59 -8.13
N GLU A 76 0.10 5.50 -8.64
CA GLU A 76 1.53 5.53 -8.39
C GLU A 76 1.80 6.34 -7.12
N LEU A 77 2.52 5.72 -6.19
CA LEU A 77 2.99 6.30 -4.93
C LEU A 77 4.48 6.60 -5.03
N LYS A 78 5.08 7.12 -3.95
CA LYS A 78 6.52 7.36 -3.93
C LYS A 78 7.32 6.07 -4.14
N ASP A 79 8.53 6.24 -4.66
CA ASP A 79 9.51 5.18 -4.91
C ASP A 79 9.02 4.12 -5.92
N GLU A 80 8.22 4.55 -6.89
CA GLU A 80 7.67 3.69 -7.96
C GLU A 80 6.91 2.49 -7.38
N ARG A 81 6.07 2.76 -6.38
CA ARG A 81 5.15 1.78 -5.80
C ARG A 81 3.76 2.00 -6.35
N TYR A 82 3.02 0.92 -6.55
CA TYR A 82 1.72 0.95 -7.18
C TYR A 82 0.68 0.22 -6.34
N VAL A 83 -0.54 0.74 -6.29
CA VAL A 83 -1.64 0.16 -5.53
C VAL A 83 -2.93 0.20 -6.35
N LEU A 84 -3.67 -0.91 -6.35
CA LEU A 84 -5.07 -0.93 -6.79
C LEU A 84 -5.95 -0.61 -5.58
N GLN A 85 -6.74 0.45 -5.67
CA GLN A 85 -7.58 0.91 -4.57
C GLN A 85 -8.93 1.43 -5.04
N LEU A 86 -9.80 1.71 -4.08
CA LEU A 86 -11.07 2.39 -4.31
C LEU A 86 -10.84 3.90 -4.49
N LYS A 87 -11.51 4.51 -5.46
CA LYS A 87 -11.51 5.96 -5.62
C LYS A 87 -12.01 6.63 -4.34
N ALA A 88 -11.35 7.73 -3.97
CA ALA A 88 -11.56 8.41 -2.69
C ALA A 88 -13.04 8.76 -2.40
N GLU A 89 -13.82 9.06 -3.44
CA GLU A 89 -15.25 9.40 -3.36
C GLU A 89 -16.15 8.27 -2.83
N PHE A 90 -15.79 7.00 -3.03
CA PHE A 90 -16.60 5.86 -2.60
C PHE A 90 -16.23 5.37 -1.19
N THR A 91 -15.01 5.65 -0.73
CA THR A 91 -14.47 5.16 0.56
C THR A 91 -15.39 5.40 1.75
N PRO A 92 -15.98 6.59 1.96
CA PRO A 92 -16.85 6.84 3.12
C PRO A 92 -18.08 5.92 3.18
N LYS A 93 -18.63 5.52 2.03
CA LYS A 93 -19.87 4.72 1.94
C LYS A 93 -19.64 3.24 2.23
N VAL A 94 -18.49 2.70 1.81
CA VAL A 94 -18.22 1.25 1.89
C VAL A 94 -17.31 0.86 3.05
N ARG A 95 -16.74 1.82 3.79
CA ARG A 95 -15.79 1.58 4.90
C ARG A 95 -16.29 0.58 5.95
N LYS A 96 -17.61 0.50 6.17
CA LYS A 96 -18.22 -0.42 7.15
C LYS A 96 -18.11 -1.90 6.75
N LEU A 97 -17.87 -2.20 5.47
CA LEU A 97 -17.80 -3.56 4.93
C LEU A 97 -16.43 -4.22 5.14
N VAL A 98 -15.43 -3.49 5.66
CA VAL A 98 -14.10 -4.04 5.94
C VAL A 98 -14.20 -5.01 7.13
N SER A 99 -14.40 -6.29 6.83
CA SER A 99 -14.68 -7.36 7.81
C SER A 99 -13.45 -7.87 8.56
N ARG A 100 -12.23 -7.58 8.07
CA ARG A 100 -10.98 -7.95 8.72
C ARG A 100 -10.08 -6.73 8.88
N PRO A 101 -10.00 -6.14 10.09
CA PRO A 101 -9.07 -5.06 10.33
C PRO A 101 -7.63 -5.58 10.16
N LEU A 102 -6.77 -4.79 9.50
CA LEU A 102 -5.36 -5.12 9.22
C LEU A 102 -4.64 -5.67 10.46
N LEU A 103 -4.96 -5.10 11.61
CA LEU A 103 -4.41 -5.39 12.91
C LEU A 103 -5.56 -5.59 13.88
N SER A 104 -5.39 -6.52 14.83
CA SER A 104 -6.28 -6.56 15.99
C SER A 104 -6.14 -5.27 16.81
N THR A 105 -7.12 -5.01 17.69
CA THR A 105 -7.23 -3.77 18.45
C THR A 105 -5.96 -3.44 19.25
N GLY A 106 -5.26 -4.44 19.79
CA GLY A 106 -4.02 -4.26 20.57
C GLY A 106 -2.88 -3.64 19.74
N PRO A 107 -2.36 -4.34 18.72
CA PRO A 107 -1.34 -3.81 17.81
C PRO A 107 -1.76 -2.51 17.13
N LEU A 108 -3.04 -2.35 16.77
CA LEU A 108 -3.55 -1.11 16.17
C LEU A 108 -3.42 0.08 17.13
N LYS A 109 -3.78 -0.09 18.41
CA LYS A 109 -3.61 0.95 19.43
C LYS A 109 -2.12 1.28 19.67
N THR A 110 -1.23 0.29 19.65
CA THR A 110 0.22 0.52 19.74
C THR A 110 0.76 1.27 18.53
N LEU A 111 0.38 0.87 17.31
CA LEU A 111 0.76 1.57 16.08
C LEU A 111 0.28 3.02 16.08
N SER A 112 -0.97 3.24 16.48
CA SER A 112 -1.59 4.56 16.59
C SER A 112 -0.80 5.47 17.53
N TYR A 113 -0.41 4.95 18.70
CA TYR A 113 0.42 5.69 19.66
C TYR A 113 1.79 6.06 19.05
N ILE A 114 2.46 5.12 18.38
CA ILE A 114 3.75 5.39 17.73
C ILE A 114 3.59 6.45 16.63
N ALA A 115 2.62 6.30 15.73
CA ALA A 115 2.40 7.21 14.61
C ALA A 115 2.14 8.66 15.07
N TYR A 116 1.42 8.84 16.19
CA TYR A 116 1.15 10.15 16.74
C TYR A 116 2.34 10.74 17.52
N ARG A 117 3.03 9.91 18.32
CA ARG A 117 4.11 10.34 19.21
C ARG A 117 5.50 10.28 18.61
N GLN A 118 5.65 9.82 17.37
CA GLN A 118 6.96 9.72 16.73
C GLN A 118 7.68 11.08 16.61
N PRO A 119 9.02 11.08 16.75
CA PRO A 119 9.86 9.95 17.17
C PRO A 119 9.67 9.60 18.66
N VAL A 120 9.51 8.32 19.00
CA VAL A 120 9.24 7.89 20.39
C VAL A 120 10.13 6.71 20.80
N SER A 121 10.60 6.68 22.05
CA SER A 121 11.41 5.56 22.53
C SER A 121 10.56 4.30 22.71
N GLN A 122 11.13 3.13 22.39
CA GLN A 122 10.50 1.84 22.63
C GLN A 122 10.14 1.66 24.11
N LYS A 123 10.99 2.12 25.03
CA LYS A 123 10.71 2.13 26.48
C LYS A 123 9.40 2.88 26.78
N ARG A 124 9.25 4.10 26.22
CA ARG A 124 8.04 4.91 26.43
C ARG A 124 6.79 4.28 25.84
N VAL A 125 6.91 3.58 24.70
CA VAL A 125 5.77 2.85 24.12
C VAL A 125 5.34 1.72 25.05
N VAL A 126 6.28 0.95 25.59
CA VAL A 126 6.00 -0.15 26.53
C VAL A 126 5.41 0.36 27.84
N GLU A 127 5.92 1.47 28.39
CA GLU A 127 5.35 2.10 29.59
C GLU A 127 3.86 2.44 29.42
N VAL A 128 3.48 2.99 28.26
CA VAL A 128 2.10 3.43 28.01
C VAL A 128 1.17 2.31 27.56
N ARG A 129 1.69 1.32 26.82
CA ARG A 129 0.89 0.25 26.21
C ARG A 129 0.94 -1.08 26.96
N GLY A 130 1.78 -1.19 27.99
CA GLY A 130 2.00 -2.40 28.78
C GLY A 130 2.94 -3.41 28.13
N HIS A 131 3.17 -4.52 28.82
CA HIS A 131 4.17 -5.54 28.43
C HIS A 131 3.93 -6.15 27.04
N HIS A 132 2.67 -6.35 26.63
CA HIS A 132 2.33 -6.88 25.30
C HIS A 132 2.82 -6.01 24.13
N ALA A 133 3.16 -4.75 24.38
CA ALA A 133 3.71 -3.85 23.37
C ALA A 133 5.01 -4.36 22.73
N TYR A 134 5.80 -5.19 23.41
CA TYR A 134 6.97 -5.83 22.80
C TYR A 134 6.58 -6.71 21.61
N GLY A 135 5.57 -7.57 21.78
CA GLY A 135 5.03 -8.41 20.70
C GLY A 135 4.42 -7.57 19.58
N HIS A 136 3.69 -6.50 19.94
CA HIS A 136 3.12 -5.58 18.94
C HIS A 136 4.21 -4.91 18.11
N ILE A 137 5.27 -4.38 18.74
CA ILE A 137 6.38 -3.72 18.04
C ILE A 137 7.07 -4.68 17.09
N LYS A 138 7.28 -5.95 17.50
CA LYS A 138 7.84 -6.99 16.63
C LYS A 138 6.98 -7.19 15.37
N LEU A 139 5.69 -7.44 15.56
CA LEU A 139 4.72 -7.59 14.47
C LEU A 139 4.67 -6.38 13.54
N LEU A 140 4.69 -5.16 14.09
CA LEU A 140 4.63 -3.93 13.30
C LEU A 140 5.90 -3.69 12.47
N LYS A 141 7.07 -4.11 12.97
CA LYS A 141 8.33 -4.11 12.21
C LYS A 141 8.32 -5.15 11.09
N GLU A 142 7.86 -6.37 11.38
CA GLU A 142 7.71 -7.46 10.39
C GLU A 142 6.79 -7.03 9.23
N ARG A 143 5.71 -6.32 9.54
CA ARG A 143 4.81 -5.73 8.55
C ARG A 143 5.31 -4.43 7.91
N LYS A 144 6.56 -4.02 8.20
CA LYS A 144 7.19 -2.80 7.69
C LYS A 144 6.41 -1.52 7.98
N LEU A 145 5.51 -1.50 8.97
CA LEU A 145 4.72 -0.31 9.33
C LEU A 145 5.52 0.66 10.22
N ILE A 146 6.49 0.15 10.97
CA ILE A 146 7.39 0.95 11.78
C ILE A 146 8.85 0.54 11.56
N ALA A 147 9.76 1.49 11.75
CA ALA A 147 11.19 1.27 11.83
C ALA A 147 11.69 1.63 13.22
N GLY A 148 12.81 1.01 13.64
CA GLY A 148 13.47 1.32 14.89
C GLY A 148 14.95 1.59 14.69
N GLU A 149 15.43 2.72 15.20
CA GLU A 149 16.83 3.14 15.15
C GLU A 149 17.43 3.06 16.57
N LYS A 150 18.58 2.39 16.71
CA LYS A 150 19.29 2.33 18.00
C LYS A 150 20.00 3.67 18.23
N ARG A 151 19.77 4.29 19.39
CA ARG A 151 20.48 5.46 19.90
C ARG A 151 21.00 5.16 21.29
N GLY A 152 22.28 4.78 21.36
CA GLY A 152 22.91 4.28 22.58
C GLY A 152 22.18 3.05 23.12
N ARG A 153 21.72 3.12 24.36
CA ARG A 153 20.95 2.04 25.03
C ARG A 153 19.45 2.05 24.71
N SER A 154 18.97 3.04 23.97
CA SER A 154 17.54 3.19 23.64
C SER A 154 17.27 2.86 22.17
N THR A 155 16.07 2.37 21.87
CA THR A 155 15.57 2.25 20.49
C THR A 155 14.51 3.31 20.27
N ILE A 156 14.66 4.14 19.23
CA ILE A 156 13.69 5.15 18.81
C ILE A 156 12.87 4.58 17.67
N LEU A 157 11.54 4.68 17.77
CA LEU A 157 10.58 4.16 16.81
C LEU A 157 9.95 5.30 16.01
N LYS A 158 9.76 5.05 14.71
CA LYS A 158 9.08 5.91 13.73
C LYS A 158 8.22 5.06 12.79
N THR A 159 7.21 5.63 12.17
CA THR A 159 6.50 5.01 11.04
C THR A 159 7.37 5.05 9.80
N THR A 160 7.15 4.12 8.89
CA THR A 160 7.83 4.07 7.58
C THR A 160 7.04 4.83 6.52
N GLU A 161 7.63 5.01 5.34
CA GLU A 161 6.89 5.47 4.16
C GLU A 161 5.82 4.44 3.77
N TYR A 162 6.15 3.14 3.84
CA TYR A 162 5.18 2.07 3.62
C TYR A 162 3.93 2.20 4.51
N PHE A 163 4.05 2.65 5.76
CA PHE A 163 2.89 2.97 6.58
C PHE A 163 2.04 4.09 5.97
N ALA A 164 2.67 5.20 5.55
CA ALA A 164 1.96 6.32 4.96
C ALA A 164 1.18 5.87 3.71
N ASP A 165 1.84 5.13 2.82
CA ASP A 165 1.25 4.60 1.60
C ASP A 165 0.13 3.59 1.88
N TYR A 166 0.34 2.70 2.85
CA TYR A 166 -0.65 1.70 3.23
C TYR A 166 -1.95 2.34 3.75
N PHE A 167 -1.84 3.43 4.52
CA PHE A 167 -2.98 4.11 5.11
C PHE A 167 -3.49 5.32 4.29
N GLY A 168 -2.93 5.57 3.10
CA GLY A 168 -3.30 6.74 2.29
C GLY A 168 -3.00 8.08 2.97
N LEU A 169 -1.94 8.13 3.77
CA LEU A 169 -1.50 9.31 4.51
C LEU A 169 -0.39 10.05 3.77
N SER A 170 -0.28 11.34 4.04
CA SER A 170 0.85 12.13 3.58
C SER A 170 2.15 11.61 4.19
N HIS A 171 3.22 11.72 3.42
CA HIS A 171 4.57 11.42 3.88
C HIS A 171 5.18 12.57 4.68
N ASP A 172 4.62 13.78 4.53
CA ASP A 172 4.97 14.90 5.39
C ASP A 172 4.42 14.67 6.81
N LEU A 173 5.30 14.70 7.81
CA LEU A 173 4.97 14.32 9.18
C LEU A 173 3.89 15.22 9.80
N ALA A 174 3.93 16.52 9.52
CA ALA A 174 2.96 17.48 10.08
C ALA A 174 1.56 17.22 9.49
N THR A 175 1.49 17.03 8.18
CA THR A 175 0.26 16.69 7.46
C THR A 175 -0.27 15.33 7.88
N MET A 176 0.59 14.31 8.00
CA MET A 176 0.24 12.98 8.48
C MET A 176 -0.42 13.04 9.86
N LYS A 177 0.18 13.77 10.81
CA LYS A 177 -0.36 13.92 12.17
C LYS A 177 -1.75 14.56 12.17
N ARG A 178 -1.98 15.55 11.31
CA ARG A 178 -3.31 16.16 11.13
C ARG A 178 -4.33 15.17 10.55
N GLN A 179 -3.95 14.41 9.51
CA GLN A 179 -4.82 13.38 8.93
C GLN A 179 -5.17 12.29 9.96
N LEU A 180 -4.19 11.84 10.75
CA LEU A 180 -4.40 10.87 11.82
C LEU A 180 -5.36 11.39 12.90
N LYS A 181 -5.27 12.68 13.27
CA LYS A 181 -6.17 13.29 14.25
C LYS A 181 -7.65 13.17 13.81
N ASN A 182 -7.93 13.48 12.55
CA ASN A 182 -9.29 13.36 11.99
C ASN A 182 -9.80 11.91 12.06
N VAL A 183 -8.93 10.94 11.73
CA VAL A 183 -9.26 9.51 11.79
C VAL A 183 -9.58 9.06 13.22
N PHE A 184 -8.85 9.55 14.23
CA PHE A 184 -9.08 9.20 15.64
C PHE A 184 -10.34 9.85 16.23
N GLU A 185 -10.65 11.08 15.84
CA GLU A 185 -11.90 11.76 16.25
C GLU A 185 -13.13 11.01 15.74
N ASP A 186 -13.09 10.53 14.49
CA ASP A 186 -14.16 9.72 13.91
C ASP A 186 -14.35 8.38 14.62
N TYR A 187 -13.25 7.76 15.08
CA TYR A 187 -13.28 6.49 15.79
C TYR A 187 -13.85 6.65 17.21
N SER A 188 -13.43 7.71 17.90
CA SER A 188 -13.88 8.01 19.28
C SER A 188 -15.37 8.36 19.34
N LYS A 189 -15.91 8.98 18.29
CA LYS A 189 -17.36 9.27 18.17
C LYS A 189 -18.19 7.99 17.92
N LYS A 190 -17.60 6.95 17.34
CA LYS A 190 -18.28 5.67 17.05
C LYS A 190 -18.32 4.72 18.26
N GLU A 191 -17.29 4.69 19.11
CA GLU A 191 -17.31 3.87 20.35
C GLU A 191 -18.29 4.40 21.41
N LYS A 192 -18.75 5.66 21.29
CA LYS A 192 -19.73 6.28 22.20
C LYS A 192 -21.19 6.11 21.77
N ARG A 193 -21.44 5.43 20.65
CA ARG A 193 -22.78 5.11 20.13
C ARG A 193 -23.01 3.62 20.18
#